data_AF-F6H648-F1
#
_entry.id   AF-F6H648-F1
#
_cell.length_a   1.000
_cell.length_b   1.000
_cell.length_c   1.000
_cell.angle_alpha   90.00
_cell.angle_beta   90.00
_cell.angle_gamma   90.00
#
_symmetry.space_group_name_H-M   'P 1'
#
loop_
_entity.id
_entity.type
_entity.pdbx_description
1 polymer ?
#
loop_
_entity_poly.entity_id
_entity_poly.type
_entity_poly.pdbx_seq_one_letter_code
_entity_poly.pdbx_strand_id
1 'polypeptide(L)'
;MASRHMVLLSCFVFLAALHGIQAVHYAVTNNAGSSAGGVRFTNEIGIPYSRQTLVSATDSLWTVFQQNTPAERKTVQKVSLIIESMDGVAYASNNEIHVSANYI
;
A
#
# COMPACT_ATOMS: atom_id res chain seq x y z
N MET A 1 -26.86 38.68 -8.52
CA MET A 1 -27.00 37.27 -8.08
C MET A 1 -25.99 36.33 -8.73
N ALA A 2 -25.79 36.35 -10.05
CA ALA A 2 -24.88 35.44 -10.78
C ALA A 2 -23.42 35.38 -10.25
N SER A 3 -22.83 36.51 -9.86
CA SER A 3 -21.45 36.57 -9.35
C SER A 3 -21.24 35.77 -8.05
N ARG A 4 -22.21 35.78 -7.12
CA ARG A 4 -22.14 35.00 -5.87
C ARG A 4 -22.20 33.48 -6.13
N HIS A 5 -23.03 33.06 -7.08
CA HIS A 5 -23.14 31.65 -7.46
C HIS A 5 -21.88 31.16 -8.19
N MET A 6 -21.26 32.01 -9.01
CA MET A 6 -20.03 31.70 -9.72
C MET A 6 -18.83 31.55 -8.77
N VAL A 7 -18.74 32.40 -7.74
CA VAL A 7 -17.71 32.28 -6.68
C VAL A 7 -17.92 31.02 -5.82
N LEU A 8 -19.17 30.68 -5.51
CA LEU A 8 -19.47 29.44 -4.77
C LEU A 8 -19.13 28.20 -5.60
N LEU A 9 -19.47 28.18 -6.91
CA LEU A 9 -19.11 27.08 -7.80
C LEU A 9 -17.60 26.91 -7.91
N SER A 10 -16.84 28.01 -8.04
CA SER A 10 -15.38 27.92 -8.12
C SER A 10 -14.77 27.39 -6.83
N CYS A 11 -15.23 27.82 -5.65
CA CYS A 11 -14.81 27.23 -4.37
C CYS A 11 -15.10 25.72 -4.26
N PHE A 12 -16.26 25.26 -4.74
CA PHE A 12 -16.61 23.83 -4.74
C PHE A 12 -15.71 23.00 -5.65
N VAL A 13 -15.38 23.50 -6.85
CA VAL A 13 -14.45 22.83 -7.77
C VAL A 13 -13.03 22.77 -7.18
N PHE A 14 -12.57 23.83 -6.53
CA PHE A 14 -11.28 23.84 -5.84
C PHE A 14 -11.22 22.85 -4.67
N LEU A 15 -12.26 22.77 -3.84
CA LEU A 15 -12.34 21.77 -2.76
C LEU A 15 -12.39 20.35 -3.33
N ALA A 16 -13.15 20.11 -4.41
CA ALA A 16 -13.21 18.81 -5.07
C ALA A 16 -11.84 18.36 -5.60
N ALA A 17 -11.08 19.26 -6.22
CA ALA A 17 -9.73 18.99 -6.72
C ALA A 17 -8.69 18.72 -5.62
N LEU A 18 -8.95 19.17 -4.38
CA LEU A 18 -8.08 18.90 -3.24
C LEU A 18 -8.20 17.47 -2.70
N HIS A 19 -9.25 16.72 -3.09
CA HIS A 19 -9.37 15.29 -2.82
C HIS A 19 -8.44 14.53 -3.78
N GLY A 20 -7.13 14.72 -3.57
CA GLY A 20 -6.10 14.01 -4.32
C GLY A 20 -6.33 12.51 -4.21
N ILE A 21 -6.37 11.84 -5.35
CA ILE A 21 -6.34 10.38 -5.44
C ILE A 21 -4.96 9.94 -4.96
N GLN A 22 -4.78 9.76 -3.65
CA GLN A 22 -3.56 9.22 -3.09
C GLN A 22 -3.62 7.69 -3.18
N ALA A 23 -3.42 7.16 -4.39
CA ALA A 23 -3.27 5.72 -4.56
C ALA A 23 -1.98 5.26 -3.85
N VAL A 24 -2.08 4.23 -3.01
CA VAL A 24 -0.94 3.68 -2.29
C VAL A 24 0.00 2.99 -3.27
N HIS A 25 1.29 3.31 -3.24
CA HIS A 25 2.31 2.64 -4.03
C HIS A 25 2.82 1.37 -3.31
N TYR A 26 2.74 0.22 -3.96
CA TYR A 26 3.17 -1.07 -3.39
C TYR A 26 4.49 -1.55 -3.99
N ALA A 27 5.53 -1.57 -3.16
CA ALA A 27 6.86 -2.06 -3.51
C ALA A 27 7.11 -3.44 -2.90
N VAL A 28 7.82 -4.29 -3.62
CA VAL A 28 8.25 -5.61 -3.13
C VAL A 28 9.70 -5.81 -3.54
N THR A 29 10.53 -6.20 -2.58
CA THR A 29 11.97 -6.43 -2.78
C THR A 29 12.37 -7.76 -2.15
N ASN A 30 13.25 -8.49 -2.82
CA ASN A 30 13.90 -9.69 -2.27
C ASN A 30 15.40 -9.43 -2.08
N ASN A 31 15.78 -9.08 -0.84
CA ASN A 31 17.16 -8.85 -0.45
C ASN A 31 17.91 -10.17 -0.16
N ALA A 32 17.19 -11.29 -0.01
CA ALA A 32 17.76 -12.59 0.33
C ALA A 32 17.83 -13.55 -0.88
N GLY A 33 17.97 -13.02 -2.11
CA GLY A 33 17.83 -13.80 -3.35
C GLY A 33 18.76 -15.02 -3.51
N SER A 34 19.87 -15.10 -2.78
CA SER A 34 20.78 -16.26 -2.76
C SER A 34 20.48 -17.30 -1.67
N SER A 35 19.57 -17.00 -0.73
CA SER A 35 19.11 -17.96 0.28
C SER A 35 18.11 -18.95 -0.31
N ALA A 36 17.93 -20.10 0.34
CA ALA A 36 16.94 -21.10 -0.08
C ALA A 36 15.52 -20.50 -0.19
N GLY A 37 15.08 -19.76 0.83
CA GLY A 37 13.77 -19.13 0.81
C GLY A 37 13.67 -17.92 -0.12
N GLY A 38 14.75 -17.17 -0.35
CA GLY A 38 14.74 -16.12 -1.37
C GLY A 38 14.66 -16.66 -2.80
N VAL A 39 15.32 -17.79 -3.08
CA VAL A 39 15.17 -18.52 -4.35
C VAL A 39 13.73 -19.03 -4.49
N ARG A 40 13.19 -19.63 -3.43
CA ARG A 40 11.81 -20.13 -3.41
C ARG A 40 10.79 -19.01 -3.61
N PHE A 41 10.95 -17.88 -2.92
CA PHE A 41 10.14 -16.68 -3.13
C PHE A 41 10.16 -16.27 -4.60
N THR A 42 11.34 -16.24 -5.22
CA THR A 42 11.48 -15.80 -6.62
C THR A 42 10.80 -16.75 -7.60
N ASN A 43 10.90 -18.06 -7.36
CA ASN A 43 10.42 -19.09 -8.29
C ASN A 43 8.93 -19.42 -8.11
N GLU A 44 8.42 -19.38 -6.88
CA GLU A 44 7.09 -19.91 -6.54
C GLU A 44 6.05 -18.83 -6.17
N ILE A 45 6.48 -17.68 -5.63
CA ILE A 45 5.58 -16.64 -5.12
C ILE A 45 5.66 -15.41 -6.02
N GLY A 46 6.84 -14.79 -6.07
CA GLY A 46 7.17 -13.69 -6.96
C GLY A 46 6.63 -12.33 -6.50
N ILE A 47 7.28 -11.30 -7.04
CA ILE A 47 6.90 -9.89 -6.86
C ILE A 47 5.47 -9.60 -7.36
N PRO A 48 5.01 -10.09 -8.53
CA PRO A 48 3.67 -9.78 -9.03
C PRO A 48 2.54 -10.23 -8.10
N TYR A 49 2.60 -11.49 -7.63
CA TYR A 49 1.59 -12.03 -6.72
C TYR A 49 1.61 -11.32 -5.37
N SER A 50 2.80 -11.04 -4.83
CA SER A 50 2.95 -10.30 -3.58
C SER A 50 2.34 -8.90 -3.65
N ARG A 51 2.57 -8.18 -4.77
CA ARG A 51 1.95 -6.86 -4.99
C ARG A 51 0.43 -6.96 -5.05
N GLN A 52 -0.11 -7.92 -5.80
CA GLN A 52 -1.56 -8.14 -5.87
C GLN A 52 -2.16 -8.45 -4.49
N THR A 53 -1.43 -9.22 -3.68
CA THR A 53 -1.84 -9.56 -2.31
C THR A 53 -1.87 -8.32 -1.41
N LEU A 54 -0.89 -7.44 -1.49
CA LEU A 54 -0.88 -6.17 -0.73
C LEU A 54 -2.04 -5.24 -1.11
N VAL A 55 -2.38 -5.16 -2.40
CA VAL A 55 -3.56 -4.42 -2.89
C VAL A 55 -4.82 -5.03 -2.29
N SER A 56 -5.00 -6.34 -2.44
CA SER A 56 -6.21 -7.05 -1.99
C SER A 56 -6.39 -6.98 -0.48
N ALA A 57 -5.30 -7.07 0.29
CA ALA A 57 -5.32 -6.91 1.74
C ALA A 57 -5.71 -5.49 2.15
N THR A 58 -5.22 -4.47 1.45
CA THR A 58 -5.57 -3.07 1.72
C THR A 58 -7.04 -2.80 1.42
N ASP A 59 -7.56 -3.28 0.29
CA ASP A 59 -8.98 -3.17 -0.06
C ASP A 59 -9.87 -3.90 0.95
N SER A 60 -9.41 -5.06 1.43
CA SER A 60 -10.09 -5.82 2.49
C SER A 60 -10.15 -5.03 3.80
N LEU A 61 -9.05 -4.39 4.21
CA LEU A 61 -9.02 -3.53 5.40
C LEU A 61 -9.98 -2.34 5.25
N TRP A 62 -9.98 -1.67 4.11
CA TRP A 62 -10.93 -0.58 3.85
C TRP A 62 -12.38 -1.04 3.96
N THR A 63 -12.69 -2.23 3.43
CA THR A 63 -14.02 -2.82 3.50
C THR A 63 -14.41 -3.17 4.94
N VAL A 64 -13.55 -3.90 5.67
CA VAL A 64 -13.80 -4.36 7.05
C VAL A 64 -13.99 -3.19 8.01
N PHE A 65 -13.19 -2.13 7.87
CA PHE A 65 -13.24 -0.96 8.74
C PHE A 65 -14.12 0.17 8.20
N GLN A 66 -14.86 -0.06 7.11
CA GLN A 66 -15.78 0.93 6.51
C GLN A 66 -15.10 2.25 6.10
N GLN A 67 -13.84 2.19 5.64
CA GLN A 67 -13.07 3.34 5.13
C GLN A 67 -13.35 3.58 3.64
N ASN A 68 -14.62 3.86 3.34
CA ASN A 68 -15.16 3.87 1.98
C ASN A 68 -14.62 5.02 1.13
N THR A 69 -14.24 6.13 1.76
CA THR A 69 -13.74 7.35 1.10
C THR A 69 -12.25 7.56 1.35
N PRO A 70 -11.53 8.27 0.46
CA PRO A 70 -10.13 8.64 0.71
C PRO A 70 -9.89 9.38 2.02
N ALA A 71 -10.86 10.17 2.49
CA ALA A 71 -10.76 10.93 3.74
C ALA A 71 -10.82 10.06 5.01
N GLU A 72 -11.41 8.86 4.92
CA GLU A 72 -11.50 7.91 6.04
C GLU A 72 -10.27 7.00 6.15
N ARG A 73 -9.40 7.02 5.14
CA ARG A 73 -8.23 6.16 5.04
C ARG A 73 -7.01 6.86 5.65
N LYS A 74 -6.14 6.08 6.29
CA LYS A 74 -4.82 6.57 6.71
C LYS A 74 -4.04 7.03 5.47
N THR A 75 -3.49 8.25 5.51
CA THR A 75 -2.63 8.75 4.43
C THR A 75 -1.29 8.02 4.44
N VAL A 76 -1.13 7.07 3.52
CA VAL A 76 0.12 6.31 3.30
C VAL A 76 0.44 6.34 1.82
N GLN A 77 1.61 6.86 1.46
CA GLN A 77 2.03 6.95 0.07
C GLN A 77 2.66 5.65 -0.45
N LYS A 78 3.29 4.87 0.43
CA LYS A 78 4.01 3.65 0.06
C LYS A 78 3.90 2.59 1.15
N VAL A 79 3.71 1.34 0.71
CA VAL A 79 3.87 0.14 1.52
C VAL A 79 4.92 -0.75 0.86
N SER A 80 5.91 -1.22 1.63
CA SER A 80 6.97 -2.10 1.13
C SER A 80 6.85 -3.49 1.75
N LEU A 81 6.96 -4.55 0.94
CA LEU A 81 7.29 -5.89 1.41
C LEU A 81 8.76 -6.18 1.13
N ILE A 82 9.50 -6.60 2.14
CA ILE A 82 10.93 -6.86 2.08
C ILE A 82 11.17 -8.30 2.54
N ILE A 83 11.67 -9.13 1.62
CA ILE A 83 12.16 -10.46 1.94
C ILE A 83 13.64 -10.35 2.26
N GLU A 84 14.05 -10.73 3.46
CA GLU A 84 15.44 -10.59 3.90
C GLU A 84 15.89 -11.71 4.85
N SER A 85 17.19 -11.79 5.09
CA SER A 85 17.72 -12.70 6.11
C SER A 85 17.71 -11.97 7.46
N MET A 86 16.86 -12.42 8.37
CA MET A 86 16.73 -11.84 9.70
C MET A 86 16.35 -12.89 10.74
N ASP A 87 16.55 -12.55 12.01
CA ASP A 87 16.04 -13.32 13.13
C ASP A 87 14.52 -13.16 13.28
N GLY A 88 13.84 -14.22 13.71
CA GLY A 88 12.38 -14.25 13.81
C GLY A 88 11.68 -14.44 12.47
N VAL A 89 10.35 -14.41 12.50
CA VAL A 89 9.50 -14.78 11.34
C VAL A 89 9.19 -13.56 10.47
N ALA A 90 8.55 -12.54 11.05
CA ALA A 90 8.14 -11.33 10.35
C ALA A 90 7.89 -10.19 11.35
N TYR A 91 8.01 -8.94 10.89
CA TYR A 91 7.55 -7.76 11.63
C TYR A 91 7.13 -6.65 10.67
N ALA A 92 6.43 -5.64 11.19
CA ALA A 92 6.08 -4.45 10.43
C ALA A 92 6.51 -3.17 11.17
N SER A 93 7.10 -2.23 10.45
CA SER A 93 7.51 -0.92 10.96
C SER A 93 7.54 0.09 9.83
N ASN A 94 7.19 1.35 10.07
CA ASN A 94 7.30 2.43 9.07
C ASN A 94 6.63 2.17 7.71
N ASN A 95 5.49 1.46 7.69
CA ASN A 95 4.80 1.01 6.47
C ASN A 95 5.59 -0.03 5.64
N GLU A 96 6.58 -0.66 6.26
CA GLU A 96 7.33 -1.78 5.71
C GLU A 96 6.94 -3.07 6.44
N ILE A 97 6.89 -4.15 5.68
CA ILE A 97 6.64 -5.52 6.14
C ILE A 97 7.91 -6.29 5.83
N HIS A 98 8.56 -6.79 6.87
CA HIS A 98 9.80 -7.55 6.78
C HIS A 98 9.47 -9.01 7.02
N VAL A 99 9.87 -9.89 6.10
CA VAL A 99 9.64 -11.34 6.18
C VAL A 99 10.97 -12.05 6.05
N SER A 100 11.26 -12.92 7.01
CA SER A 100 12.50 -13.68 7.01
C SER A 100 12.45 -14.78 5.95
N ALA A 101 13.44 -14.78 5.07
CA ALA A 101 13.62 -15.84 4.07
C ALA A 101 13.87 -17.22 4.71
N ASN A 102 14.17 -17.30 6.01
CA ASN A 102 14.31 -18.57 6.72
C ASN A 102 12.98 -19.31 6.89
N TYR A 103 11.85 -18.64 6.68
CA TYR A 103 10.49 -19.17 6.86
C TYR A 103 9.69 -19.21 5.54
N ILE A 104 10.39 -19.03 4.40
CA ILE A 104 9.85 -19.19 3.04
C ILE A 104 10.49 -20.44 2.45
#